data_AF-A0A0A9YUV6-F1
#
_entry.id   AF-A0A0A9YUV6-F1
#
_cell.length_a   1.000
_cell.length_b   1.000
_cell.length_c   1.000
_cell.angle_alpha   90.00
_cell.angle_beta   90.00
_cell.angle_gamma   90.00
#
_symmetry.space_group_name_H-M   'P 1'
#
loop_
_entity.id
_entity.type
_entity.pdbx_description
1 polymer ?
#
loop_
_entity_poly.entity_id
_entity_poly.type
_entity_poly.pdbx_seq_one_letter_code
_entity_poly.pdbx_strand_id
1 'polypeptide(L)'
;RVAYVCNITLLELYETFGWDLYKRYKHAYHAFTLIVNSDETPLDRYNLSNIIRTNLISIIKHRLTPQPNIIRATITATCFSYEGIDAIKKALIAGQLCGTDESPIKIRLLATPSYTISLTSLNQEQGIKLIEHSINEITTILKKYDGNVIIKESPKVVSDDDERQMKVKIRA
;
A
#
# COMPACT_ATOMS: atom_id res chain seq x y z
N ARG A 1 -18.54 7.10 14.22
CA ARG A 1 -18.35 5.63 14.40
C ARG A 1 -18.17 5.26 15.86
N VAL A 2 -17.27 5.91 16.62
CA VAL A 2 -17.09 5.67 18.08
C VAL A 2 -18.41 5.76 18.86
N ALA A 3 -19.19 6.83 18.65
CA ALA A 3 -20.49 7.04 19.30
C ALA A 3 -21.51 5.92 19.03
N TYR A 4 -21.55 5.41 17.79
CA TYR A 4 -22.45 4.31 17.39
C TYR A 4 -22.03 2.97 18.00
N VAL A 5 -20.72 2.70 18.07
CA VAL A 5 -20.20 1.44 18.66
C VAL A 5 -20.39 1.42 20.18
N CYS A 6 -20.31 2.57 20.83
CA CYS A 6 -20.43 2.67 22.29
C CYS A 6 -21.85 2.99 22.77
N ASN A 7 -22.84 3.15 21.88
CA ASN A 7 -24.20 3.62 22.20
C ASN A 7 -24.24 4.90 23.05
N ILE A 8 -23.35 5.86 22.75
CA ILE A 8 -23.27 7.16 23.45
C ILE A 8 -23.71 8.26 22.50
N THR A 9 -24.30 9.32 23.04
CA THR A 9 -24.70 10.49 22.25
C THR A 9 -23.47 11.22 21.73
N LEU A 10 -23.46 11.60 20.46
CA LEU A 10 -22.34 12.31 19.84
C LEU A 10 -21.96 13.59 20.62
N LEU A 11 -22.97 14.30 21.13
CA LEU A 11 -22.81 15.54 21.90
C LEU A 11 -21.97 15.32 23.16
N GLU A 12 -22.29 14.30 23.97
CA GLU A 12 -21.55 13.98 25.21
C GLU A 12 -20.08 13.68 24.93
N LEU A 13 -19.78 13.04 23.79
CA LEU A 13 -18.40 12.76 23.39
C LEU A 13 -17.63 14.04 22.98
N TYR A 14 -18.30 14.99 22.34
CA TYR A 14 -17.69 16.28 21.99
C TYR A 14 -17.51 17.20 23.19
N GLU A 15 -18.45 17.21 24.12
CA GLU A 15 -18.37 17.98 25.37
C GLU A 15 -17.26 17.48 26.29
N THR A 16 -17.08 16.15 26.38
CA THR A 16 -16.07 15.54 27.25
C THR A 16 -14.65 15.65 26.71
N PHE A 17 -14.46 15.37 25.43
CA PHE A 17 -13.13 15.24 24.83
C PHE A 17 -12.91 16.18 23.64
N GLY A 18 -13.89 16.26 22.74
CA GLY A 18 -13.71 16.91 21.44
C GLY A 18 -13.32 18.38 21.53
N TRP A 19 -14.09 19.20 22.24
CA TRP A 19 -13.87 20.66 22.25
C TRP A 19 -12.62 21.10 23.00
N ASP A 20 -12.27 20.44 24.11
CA ASP A 20 -11.05 20.77 24.85
C ASP A 20 -9.79 20.40 24.05
N LEU A 21 -9.83 19.29 23.31
CA LEU A 21 -8.75 18.90 22.39
C LEU A 21 -8.51 19.96 21.30
N TYR A 22 -9.58 20.51 20.72
CA TYR A 22 -9.48 21.58 19.71
C TYR A 22 -8.92 22.87 20.28
N LYS A 23 -9.31 23.26 21.49
CA LYS A 23 -8.79 24.47 22.15
C LYS A 23 -7.29 24.37 22.43
N ARG A 24 -6.80 23.19 22.80
CA ARG A 24 -5.40 23.01 23.23
C ARG A 24 -4.41 22.80 22.09
N TYR A 25 -4.78 22.01 21.10
CA TYR A 25 -3.87 21.67 19.98
C TYR A 25 -4.11 22.51 18.73
N LYS A 26 -5.00 23.53 18.79
CA LYS A 26 -5.53 24.32 17.67
C LYS A 26 -6.35 23.49 16.68
N HIS A 27 -5.90 22.29 16.35
CA HIS A 27 -6.61 21.28 15.58
C HIS A 27 -6.45 19.90 16.22
N ALA A 28 -7.55 19.14 16.28
CA ALA A 28 -7.56 17.76 16.75
C ALA A 28 -6.61 16.83 15.97
N TYR A 29 -6.29 17.18 14.71
CA TYR A 29 -5.36 16.42 13.88
C TYR A 29 -3.99 16.24 14.55
N HIS A 30 -3.42 17.29 15.16
CA HIS A 30 -2.11 17.20 15.80
C HIS A 30 -2.12 16.25 17.00
N ALA A 31 -3.19 16.28 17.79
CA ALA A 31 -3.36 15.34 18.91
C ALA A 31 -3.52 13.90 18.40
N PHE A 32 -4.23 13.69 17.29
CA PHE A 32 -4.38 12.37 16.68
C PHE A 32 -3.07 11.83 16.12
N THR A 33 -2.22 12.67 15.53
CA THR A 33 -0.88 12.25 15.07
C THR A 33 -0.01 11.74 16.21
N LEU A 34 -0.07 12.38 17.39
CA LEU A 34 0.63 11.90 18.59
C LEU A 34 0.11 10.53 19.05
N ILE A 35 -1.21 10.35 19.08
CA ILE A 35 -1.86 9.08 19.45
C ILE A 35 -1.47 7.93 18.49
N VAL A 36 -1.28 8.23 17.21
CA VAL A 36 -0.82 7.24 16.21
C VAL A 36 0.61 6.80 16.49
N ASN A 37 1.48 7.73 16.89
CA ASN A 37 2.86 7.47 17.30
C ASN A 37 2.98 6.84 18.69
N SER A 38 1.88 6.39 19.28
CA SER A 38 1.78 5.76 20.60
C SER A 38 1.92 6.69 21.81
N ASP A 39 1.81 8.01 21.61
CA ASP A 39 1.69 8.98 22.70
C ASP A 39 0.21 9.18 23.08
N GLU A 40 -0.21 8.50 24.15
CA GLU A 40 -1.58 8.60 24.68
C GLU A 40 -1.77 9.75 25.69
N THR A 41 -0.75 10.60 25.86
CA THR A 41 -0.77 11.78 26.73
C THR A 41 -1.97 12.72 26.53
N PRO A 42 -2.54 12.90 25.31
CA PRO A 42 -3.73 13.72 25.14
C PRO A 42 -4.99 13.06 25.71
N LEU A 43 -5.02 11.73 25.85
CA LEU A 43 -6.17 10.96 26.30
C LEU A 43 -6.16 10.71 27.81
N ASP A 44 -5.00 10.64 28.46
CA ASP A 44 -4.89 10.35 29.90
C ASP A 44 -5.55 11.40 30.81
N ARG A 45 -5.75 12.62 30.31
CA ARG A 45 -6.46 13.67 31.07
C ARG A 45 -7.96 13.45 31.12
N TYR A 46 -8.52 12.72 30.15
CA TYR A 46 -9.95 12.46 30.08
C TYR A 46 -10.18 11.09 30.70
N ASN A 47 -10.99 11.02 31.75
CA ASN A 47 -11.35 9.77 32.41
C ASN A 47 -12.36 8.98 31.55
N LEU A 48 -11.95 8.65 30.32
CA LEU A 48 -12.73 7.91 29.34
C LEU A 48 -12.76 6.43 29.77
N SER A 49 -13.93 5.81 29.65
CA SER A 49 -14.04 4.37 29.83
C SER A 49 -13.07 3.65 28.88
N ASN A 50 -12.40 2.60 29.38
CA ASN A 50 -11.40 1.84 28.63
C ASN A 50 -11.92 1.35 27.26
N ILE A 51 -13.21 1.02 27.18
CA ILE A 51 -13.87 0.60 25.94
C ILE A 51 -13.87 1.72 24.89
N ILE A 52 -14.16 2.96 25.31
CA ILE A 52 -14.18 4.13 24.43
C ILE A 52 -12.76 4.45 23.97
N ARG A 53 -11.79 4.42 24.89
CA ARG A 53 -10.37 4.67 24.61
C ARG A 53 -9.81 3.71 23.56
N THR A 54 -9.98 2.40 23.74
CA THR A 54 -9.49 1.40 22.79
C THR A 54 -10.14 1.54 21.41
N ASN A 55 -11.45 1.77 21.37
CA ASN A 55 -12.18 1.97 20.11
C ASN A 55 -11.76 3.26 19.39
N LEU A 56 -11.53 4.33 20.14
CA LEU A 56 -11.09 5.62 19.62
C LEU A 56 -9.66 5.52 19.06
N ILE A 57 -8.73 4.89 19.79
CA ILE A 57 -7.36 4.65 19.33
C ILE A 57 -7.36 3.75 18.09
N SER A 58 -8.14 2.67 18.07
CA SER A 58 -8.25 1.79 16.91
C SER A 58 -8.77 2.53 15.67
N ILE A 59 -9.79 3.37 15.83
CA ILE A 59 -10.35 4.16 14.73
C ILE A 59 -9.36 5.23 14.25
N ILE A 60 -8.66 5.92 15.16
CA ILE A 60 -7.64 6.91 14.81
C ILE A 60 -6.50 6.23 14.08
N LYS A 61 -5.94 5.14 14.60
CA LYS A 61 -4.89 4.38 13.92
C LYS A 61 -5.36 3.91 12.56
N HIS A 62 -6.57 3.36 12.43
CA HIS A 62 -7.09 2.94 11.13
C HIS A 62 -7.26 4.10 10.13
N ARG A 63 -7.56 5.32 10.60
CA ARG A 63 -7.87 6.48 9.74
C ARG A 63 -6.66 7.35 9.42
N LEU A 64 -5.72 7.47 10.35
CA LEU A 64 -4.57 8.37 10.25
C LEU A 64 -3.28 7.64 9.84
N THR A 65 -3.18 6.33 10.08
CA THR A 65 -2.00 5.57 9.60
C THR A 65 -2.05 5.56 8.08
N PRO A 66 -0.97 5.97 7.39
CA PRO A 66 -0.91 5.91 5.95
C PRO A 66 -1.19 4.46 5.53
N GLN A 67 -2.26 4.27 4.77
CA GLN A 67 -2.56 2.95 4.25
C GLN A 67 -1.44 2.55 3.29
N PRO A 68 -0.98 1.28 3.33
CA PRO A 68 0.06 0.82 2.44
C PRO A 68 -0.40 1.01 1.00
N ASN A 69 0.42 1.71 0.23
CA ASN A 69 0.13 2.01 -1.16
C ASN A 69 0.58 0.83 -2.02
N ILE A 70 -0.28 0.42 -2.95
CA ILE A 70 0.07 -0.61 -3.91
C ILE A 70 0.67 0.10 -5.11
N ILE A 71 1.95 -0.13 -5.38
CA ILE A 71 2.62 0.39 -6.56
C ILE A 71 2.58 -0.68 -7.63
N ARG A 72 2.19 -0.32 -8.84
CA ARG A 72 2.05 -1.25 -9.96
C ARG A 72 2.75 -0.73 -11.19
N ALA A 73 3.42 -1.63 -11.89
CA ALA A 73 3.98 -1.39 -13.22
C ALA A 73 3.54 -2.50 -14.17
N THR A 74 3.36 -2.14 -15.45
CA THR A 74 3.02 -3.11 -16.50
C THR A 74 4.16 -3.19 -17.50
N ILE A 75 4.75 -4.37 -17.63
CA ILE A 75 5.83 -4.66 -18.55
C ILE A 75 5.36 -5.62 -19.63
N THR A 76 5.90 -5.47 -20.83
CA THR A 76 5.72 -6.41 -21.93
C THR A 76 7.06 -7.07 -22.18
N ALA A 77 7.12 -8.39 -21.98
CA ALA A 77 8.33 -9.17 -22.19
C ALA A 77 8.12 -10.09 -23.38
N THR A 78 8.95 -9.95 -24.41
CA THR A 78 8.92 -10.77 -25.62
C THR A 78 10.28 -11.42 -25.83
N CYS A 79 10.29 -12.72 -26.07
CA CYS A 79 11.50 -13.48 -26.37
C CYS A 79 11.17 -14.49 -27.47
N PHE A 80 11.88 -14.41 -28.60
CA PHE A 80 11.60 -15.22 -29.79
C PHE A 80 12.58 -16.40 -29.96
N SER A 81 13.48 -16.59 -29.00
CA SER A 81 14.42 -17.71 -29.00
C SER A 81 13.74 -19.02 -28.62
N TYR A 82 14.37 -20.14 -29.00
CA TYR A 82 13.87 -21.50 -28.74
C TYR A 82 13.68 -21.77 -27.23
N GLU A 83 14.48 -21.12 -26.37
CA GLU A 83 14.40 -21.20 -24.90
C GLU A 83 13.65 -20.01 -24.28
N GLY A 84 12.94 -19.21 -25.08
CA GLY A 84 12.38 -17.93 -24.63
C GLY A 84 11.38 -18.03 -23.48
N ILE A 85 10.60 -19.11 -23.41
CA ILE A 85 9.64 -19.34 -22.32
C ILE A 85 10.37 -19.58 -20.98
N ASP A 86 11.47 -20.34 -21.01
CA ASP A 86 12.27 -20.62 -19.82
C ASP A 86 13.06 -19.38 -19.38
N ALA A 87 13.56 -18.61 -20.33
CA ALA A 87 14.19 -17.32 -20.07
C ALA A 87 13.24 -16.32 -19.39
N ILE A 88 11.99 -16.21 -19.88
CA ILE A 88 10.97 -15.35 -19.27
C ILE A 88 10.65 -15.84 -17.85
N LYS A 89 10.46 -17.15 -17.64
CA LYS A 89 10.22 -17.69 -16.29
C LYS A 89 11.37 -17.35 -15.33
N LYS A 90 12.62 -17.61 -15.73
CA LYS A 90 13.81 -17.29 -14.92
C LYS A 90 13.92 -15.81 -14.60
N ALA A 91 13.66 -14.94 -15.59
CA ALA A 91 13.68 -13.49 -15.39
C ALA A 91 12.61 -13.04 -14.38
N LEU A 92 11.38 -13.54 -14.50
CA LEU A 92 10.28 -13.20 -13.59
C LEU A 92 10.53 -13.71 -12.16
N ILE A 93 11.10 -14.90 -12.00
CA ILE A 93 11.47 -15.44 -10.69
C ILE A 93 12.57 -14.58 -10.03
N ALA A 94 13.59 -14.17 -10.79
CA ALA A 94 14.63 -13.28 -10.29
C ALA A 94 14.04 -11.93 -9.83
N GLY A 95 13.17 -11.32 -10.65
CA GLY A 95 12.48 -10.08 -10.29
C GLY A 95 11.55 -10.21 -9.09
N GLN A 96 11.03 -11.42 -8.81
CA GLN A 96 10.25 -11.69 -7.60
C GLN A 96 11.13 -11.80 -6.34
N LEU A 97 12.35 -12.33 -6.48
CA LEU A 97 13.33 -12.48 -5.39
C LEU A 97 13.92 -11.14 -4.94
N CYS A 98 13.89 -10.10 -5.78
CA CYS A 98 14.26 -8.74 -5.37
C CYS A 98 13.31 -8.13 -4.32
N GLY A 99 12.17 -8.77 -4.03
CA GLY A 99 11.23 -8.31 -3.01
C GLY A 99 11.79 -8.49 -1.60
N THR A 100 11.67 -7.46 -0.77
CA THR A 100 11.98 -7.53 0.67
C THR A 100 10.77 -8.04 1.46
N ASP A 101 10.98 -8.58 2.67
CA ASP A 101 9.90 -9.10 3.54
C ASP A 101 8.83 -8.04 3.87
N GLU A 102 9.24 -6.77 3.99
CA GLU A 102 8.33 -5.64 4.21
C GLU A 102 7.56 -5.22 2.95
N SER A 103 8.01 -5.61 1.75
CA SER A 103 7.43 -5.17 0.49
C SER A 103 7.51 -6.29 -0.57
N PRO A 104 6.61 -7.29 -0.49
CA PRO A 104 6.64 -8.43 -1.39
C PRO A 104 6.22 -8.03 -2.80
N ILE A 105 7.05 -8.38 -3.78
CA ILE A 105 6.76 -8.21 -5.21
C ILE A 105 5.90 -9.39 -5.68
N LYS A 106 4.74 -9.07 -6.26
CA LYS A 106 3.83 -10.05 -6.87
C LYS A 106 3.72 -9.77 -8.36
N ILE A 107 4.15 -10.72 -9.18
CA ILE A 107 4.03 -10.62 -10.64
C ILE A 107 2.86 -11.50 -11.09
N ARG A 108 1.95 -10.93 -11.90
CA ARG A 108 0.82 -11.63 -12.50
C ARG A 108 0.85 -11.46 -14.01
N LEU A 109 0.43 -12.50 -14.71
CA LEU A 109 0.14 -12.41 -16.14
C LEU A 109 -1.18 -11.65 -16.32
N LEU A 110 -1.17 -10.59 -17.14
CA LEU A 110 -2.40 -9.91 -17.56
C LEU A 110 -2.91 -10.52 -18.86
N ALA A 111 -2.04 -10.60 -19.86
CA ALA A 111 -2.28 -11.23 -21.15
C ALA A 111 -0.94 -11.67 -21.73
N THR A 112 -0.86 -12.66 -22.61
CA THR A 112 0.36 -12.85 -23.42
C THR A 112 0.50 -11.65 -24.35
N PRO A 113 1.58 -10.84 -24.40
CA PRO A 113 2.89 -10.85 -23.71
C PRO A 113 3.07 -9.81 -22.57
N SER A 114 1.99 -9.32 -21.97
CA SER A 114 1.94 -8.29 -20.91
C SER A 114 1.83 -8.88 -19.48
N TYR A 115 2.76 -8.48 -18.62
CA TYR A 115 2.84 -8.86 -17.21
C TYR A 115 2.67 -7.63 -16.31
N THR A 116 2.04 -7.83 -15.16
CA THR A 116 1.80 -6.80 -14.15
C THR A 116 2.59 -7.11 -12.90
N ILE A 117 3.47 -6.20 -12.51
CA ILE A 117 4.25 -6.25 -11.28
C ILE A 117 3.54 -5.39 -10.25
N SER A 118 3.19 -5.94 -9.09
CA SER A 118 2.57 -5.23 -7.98
C SER A 118 3.45 -5.34 -6.73
N LEU A 119 3.69 -4.21 -6.08
CA LEU A 119 4.42 -4.08 -4.83
C LEU A 119 3.49 -3.41 -3.82
N THR A 120 3.42 -3.93 -2.60
CA THR A 120 2.75 -3.23 -1.49
C THR A 120 3.83 -2.59 -0.63
N SER A 121 3.85 -1.25 -0.55
CA SER A 121 4.84 -0.50 0.24
C SER A 121 4.19 0.68 0.97
N LEU A 122 4.69 0.97 2.17
CA LEU A 122 4.33 2.16 2.94
C LEU A 122 4.95 3.42 2.32
N ASN A 123 6.14 3.28 1.72
CA ASN A 123 6.92 4.36 1.13
C ASN A 123 6.87 4.32 -0.40
N GLN A 124 6.34 5.38 -1.00
CA GLN A 124 6.19 5.50 -2.45
C GLN A 124 7.55 5.51 -3.17
N GLU A 125 8.51 6.31 -2.69
CA GLU A 125 9.82 6.45 -3.34
C GLU A 125 10.66 5.17 -3.30
N GLN A 126 10.72 4.51 -2.14
CA GLN A 126 11.44 3.23 -1.99
C GLN A 126 10.81 2.15 -2.86
N GLY A 127 9.49 2.14 -2.97
CA GLY A 127 8.80 1.15 -3.78
C GLY A 127 9.00 1.35 -5.30
N ILE A 128 9.08 2.60 -5.78
CA ILE A 128 9.42 2.87 -7.19
C ILE A 128 10.83 2.35 -7.50
N LYS A 129 11.81 2.62 -6.64
CA LYS A 129 13.20 2.16 -6.81
C LYS A 129 13.32 0.64 -6.84
N LEU A 130 12.58 -0.07 -5.98
CA LEU A 130 12.56 -1.54 -5.97
C LEU A 130 11.99 -2.13 -7.27
N ILE A 131 10.92 -1.54 -7.80
CA ILE A 131 10.34 -1.97 -9.08
C ILE A 131 11.31 -1.70 -10.23
N GLU A 132 11.95 -0.53 -10.27
CA GLU A 132 12.97 -0.22 -11.28
C GLU A 132 14.15 -1.19 -11.23
N HIS A 133 14.64 -1.51 -10.03
CA HIS A 133 15.69 -2.52 -9.84
C HIS A 133 15.26 -3.88 -10.40
N SER A 134 14.04 -4.31 -10.09
CA SER A 134 13.51 -5.59 -10.55
C SER A 134 13.38 -5.64 -12.08
N ILE A 135 12.95 -4.53 -12.71
CA ILE A 135 12.87 -4.41 -14.16
C ILE A 135 14.27 -4.47 -14.81
N ASN A 136 15.28 -3.86 -14.18
CA ASN A 136 16.67 -3.91 -14.67
C ASN A 136 17.25 -5.32 -14.62
N GLU A 137 17.00 -6.09 -13.56
CA GLU A 137 17.40 -7.49 -13.48
C GLU A 137 16.70 -8.34 -14.55
N ILE A 138 15.39 -8.20 -14.68
CA ILE A 138 14.58 -8.88 -15.71
C ILE A 138 15.14 -8.57 -17.11
N THR A 139 15.48 -7.31 -17.38
CA THR A 139 16.05 -6.87 -18.66
C THR A 139 17.43 -7.47 -18.90
N THR A 140 18.27 -7.57 -17.86
CA THR A 140 19.62 -8.16 -17.95
C THR A 140 19.55 -9.65 -18.28
N ILE A 141 18.62 -10.38 -17.67
CA ILE A 141 18.41 -11.80 -17.96
C ILE A 141 17.86 -11.95 -19.38
N LEU A 142 16.83 -11.19 -19.76
CA LEU A 142 16.21 -11.30 -21.08
C LEU A 142 17.16 -10.94 -22.23
N LYS A 143 18.04 -9.94 -22.05
CA LYS A 143 19.08 -9.60 -23.05
C LYS A 143 20.03 -10.76 -23.36
N LYS A 144 20.31 -11.65 -22.38
CA LYS A 144 21.16 -12.83 -22.63
C LYS A 144 20.52 -13.85 -23.57
N TYR A 145 19.18 -13.86 -23.65
CA TYR A 145 18.40 -14.79 -24.44
C TYR A 145 17.76 -14.15 -25.69
N ASP A 146 18.27 -12.98 -26.12
CA ASP A 146 17.72 -12.19 -27.24
C ASP A 146 16.25 -11.77 -27.03
N GLY A 147 15.89 -11.48 -25.77
CA GLY A 147 14.58 -10.99 -25.37
C GLY A 147 14.54 -9.46 -25.26
N ASN A 148 13.37 -8.88 -25.53
CA ASN A 148 13.09 -7.46 -25.40
C ASN A 148 12.05 -7.20 -24.31
N VAL A 149 12.21 -6.09 -23.57
CA VAL A 149 11.29 -5.64 -22.52
C VAL A 149 10.83 -4.23 -22.84
N ILE A 150 9.52 -4.04 -22.97
CA ILE A 150 8.88 -2.75 -23.21
C ILE A 150 8.02 -2.41 -21.99
N ILE A 151 8.30 -1.28 -21.36
CA ILE A 151 7.49 -0.78 -20.24
C ILE A 151 6.25 -0.10 -20.84
N LYS A 152 5.07 -0.72 -20.67
CA LYS A 152 3.79 -0.15 -21.14
C LYS A 152 3.28 0.91 -20.17
N GLU A 153 3.44 0.66 -18.87
CA GLU A 153 3.01 1.57 -17.83
C GLU A 153 4.07 1.66 -16.74
N SER A 154 4.54 2.87 -16.49
CA SER A 154 5.49 3.20 -15.43
C SER A 154 4.91 2.91 -14.05
N PRO A 155 5.76 2.71 -13.01
CA PRO A 155 5.31 2.44 -11.66
C PRO A 155 4.40 3.56 -11.15
N LYS A 156 3.11 3.25 -10.94
CA LYS A 156 2.10 4.16 -10.40
C LYS A 156 1.53 3.63 -9.09
N VAL A 157 1.19 4.53 -8.20
CA VAL A 157 0.42 4.21 -6.99
C VAL A 157 -1.02 3.95 -7.41
N VAL A 158 -1.49 2.74 -7.13
CA VAL A 158 -2.82 2.24 -7.44
C VAL A 158 -3.72 2.44 -6.23
N SER A 159 -4.88 3.07 -6.46
CA SER A 159 -5.92 3.19 -5.44
C SER A 159 -6.89 2.00 -5.48
N ASP A 160 -7.70 1.84 -4.43
CA ASP A 160 -8.59 0.68 -4.27
C ASP A 160 -9.61 0.52 -5.43
N ASP A 161 -10.03 1.63 -6.06
CA ASP A 161 -10.89 1.62 -7.24
C ASP A 161 -10.20 1.06 -8.50
N ASP A 162 -8.91 1.35 -8.70
CA ASP A 162 -8.14 0.81 -9.81
C ASP A 162 -7.94 -0.71 -9.66
N GLU A 163 -7.85 -1.20 -8.42
CA GLU A 163 -7.76 -2.63 -8.16
C GLU A 163 -9.03 -3.39 -8.58
N ARG A 164 -10.20 -2.79 -8.36
CA ARG A 164 -11.48 -3.35 -8.81
C ARG A 164 -11.58 -3.39 -10.33
N GLN A 165 -11.23 -2.30 -11.01
CA GLN A 165 -11.27 -2.23 -12.47
C GLN A 165 -10.31 -3.24 -13.11
N MET A 166 -9.13 -3.47 -12.52
CA MET A 166 -8.19 -4.44 -13.04
C MET A 166 -8.59 -5.90 -12.80
N LYS A 167 -9.24 -6.22 -11.67
CA LYS A 167 -9.77 -7.58 -11.44
C LYS A 167 -10.79 -8.00 -12.50
N VAL A 168 -11.55 -7.04 -13.04
CA VAL A 168 -12.46 -7.28 -14.16
C VAL A 168 -11.69 -7.62 -15.43
N LYS A 169 -10.61 -6.88 -15.73
CA LYS A 169 -9.77 -7.13 -16.93
C LYS A 169 -9.00 -8.44 -16.92
N ILE A 170 -8.67 -8.99 -15.75
CA ILE A 170 -7.95 -10.28 -15.63
C ILE A 170 -8.89 -11.49 -15.78
N ARG A 171 -10.20 -11.31 -15.52
CA ARG A 171 -11.22 -12.38 -15.59
C ARG A 171 -11.94 -12.47 -16.94
N ALA A 172 -11.77 -11.46 -17.80
CA ALA A 172 -12.31 -11.41 -19.15
C ALA A 172 -11.30 -12.02 -20.14
#